data_AF-A0A7V0S545-F1
#
_entry.id   AF-A0A7V0S545-F1
#
_cell.length_a   1.000
_cell.length_b   1.000
_cell.length_c   1.000
_cell.angle_alpha   90.00
_cell.angle_beta   90.00
_cell.angle_gamma   90.00
#
_symmetry.space_group_name_H-M   'P 1'
#
loop_
_entity.id
_entity.type
_entity.pdbx_description
1 polymer ?
#
loop_
_entity_poly.entity_id
_entity_poly.type
_entity_poly.pdbx_seq_one_letter_code
_entity_poly.pdbx_strand_id
1 'polypeptide(L)'
;MIEKIMILRKHSGSVLISLILILALVIPLFNCAVEEPLTFIVAQDQRYKAQEEYHRPEFFMGALRAIKEVGQGAFMLSPGDLDPLRASRELIAEILGEDYPWYPAVGNHDIEDPQAMTYFREYNRNGNSLPHIVRSGPPGCEETTYSFEIGDCHVAVINVYYNGKSDVGTDGDVVPELLEWLEEDLKNTDKPFIFVAGHEPLVAQPDLDNGRARHQGDSLDKYFRNAYKLRELLKKYNVRGIFNGHSHGSSIAWVNGLWQLDAGHAYGLERKTPEYVFREASQYLNKHDSSGKSEEELLEDYFYAVYPYDIKKTLYYTDLTGGVDYHDLADKPALKYFIEFYKNYKNDLQLRMSYIRTFDERSDQTRSTFFKVTLENPVRIDVYRDDAIGGEYKLMHTFYLN
;
A
#
# COMPACT_ATOMS: atom_id res chain seq x y z
N MET A 1 -59.76 26.29 84.26
CA MET A 1 -61.11 26.17 83.66
C MET A 1 -61.02 25.03 82.65
N ILE A 2 -61.82 23.94 82.69
CA ILE A 2 -63.29 23.89 82.64
C ILE A 2 -63.73 24.50 81.29
N GLU A 3 -64.23 23.83 80.25
CA GLU A 3 -64.74 22.44 79.99
C GLU A 3 -64.74 22.21 78.43
N LYS A 4 -65.26 21.17 77.71
CA LYS A 4 -66.10 19.97 78.01
C LYS A 4 -65.93 18.85 76.95
N ILE A 5 -65.70 17.60 77.39
CA ILE A 5 -66.37 16.32 77.03
C ILE A 5 -67.07 16.17 75.63
N MET A 6 -66.49 15.29 74.78
CA MET A 6 -67.09 14.09 74.10
C MET A 6 -68.38 14.19 73.22
N ILE A 7 -68.34 13.65 71.98
CA ILE A 7 -69.17 12.52 71.43
C ILE A 7 -68.90 12.24 69.93
N LEU A 8 -69.18 11.01 69.48
CA LEU A 8 -68.87 10.43 68.16
C LEU A 8 -69.79 10.89 66.99
N ARG A 9 -69.31 10.70 65.75
CA ARG A 9 -70.04 9.86 64.75
C ARG A 9 -69.14 9.32 63.61
N LYS A 10 -69.51 8.15 63.06
CA LYS A 10 -68.92 7.54 61.85
C LYS A 10 -69.57 8.12 60.58
N HIS A 11 -68.77 8.27 59.51
CA HIS A 11 -69.07 7.86 58.12
C HIS A 11 -67.75 7.99 57.33
N SER A 12 -67.10 6.92 56.87
CA SER A 12 -67.39 6.14 55.66
C SER A 12 -67.32 6.97 54.37
N GLY A 13 -66.12 7.08 53.79
CA GLY A 13 -65.86 7.68 52.47
C GLY A 13 -64.49 7.23 51.97
N SER A 14 -64.45 6.40 50.92
CA SER A 14 -63.21 5.82 50.40
C SER A 14 -62.50 6.79 49.46
N VAL A 15 -61.29 7.21 49.82
CA VAL A 15 -60.34 7.82 48.87
C VAL A 15 -59.06 7.00 48.92
N LEU A 16 -58.86 6.18 47.89
CA LEU A 16 -57.63 5.42 47.71
C LEU A 16 -56.54 6.38 47.22
N ILE A 17 -55.70 6.85 48.15
CA ILE A 17 -54.51 7.65 47.77
C ILE A 17 -53.52 6.69 47.14
N SER A 18 -53.56 6.60 45.81
CA SER A 18 -52.59 5.89 44.99
C SER A 18 -51.23 6.57 45.11
N LEU A 19 -50.45 6.16 46.13
CA LEU A 19 -49.07 6.58 46.30
C LEU A 19 -48.23 5.88 45.23
N ILE A 20 -48.19 6.46 44.02
CA ILE A 20 -47.33 6.01 42.95
C ILE A 20 -45.89 6.28 43.38
N LEU A 21 -45.26 5.25 43.94
CA LEU A 21 -43.81 5.15 44.04
C LEU A 21 -43.27 5.15 42.61
N ILE A 22 -42.91 6.34 42.13
CA ILE A 22 -42.00 6.50 40.99
C ILE A 22 -40.64 6.00 41.49
N LEU A 23 -40.45 4.69 41.42
CA LEU A 23 -39.15 4.08 41.52
C LEU A 23 -38.39 4.57 40.29
N ALA A 24 -37.58 5.62 40.48
CA ALA A 24 -36.71 6.14 39.45
C ALA A 24 -35.65 5.07 39.16
N LEU A 25 -35.99 4.14 38.26
CA LEU A 25 -35.09 3.18 37.67
C LEU A 25 -34.08 3.98 36.84
N VAL A 26 -33.03 4.43 37.52
CA VAL A 26 -31.77 4.81 36.90
C VAL A 26 -31.18 3.52 36.34
N ILE A 27 -31.73 3.09 35.21
CA ILE A 27 -31.07 2.16 34.31
C ILE A 27 -29.77 2.87 33.96
N PRO A 28 -28.59 2.34 34.34
CA PRO A 28 -27.37 2.87 33.78
C PRO A 28 -27.47 2.65 32.28
N LEU A 29 -27.50 3.75 31.52
CA LEU A 29 -27.23 3.71 30.09
C LEU A 29 -25.77 3.28 29.96
N PHE A 30 -25.56 1.97 29.98
CA PHE A 30 -24.42 1.36 29.33
C PHE A 30 -24.51 1.76 27.87
N ASN A 31 -23.83 2.86 27.54
CA ASN A 31 -23.24 2.98 26.23
C ASN A 31 -22.31 1.77 26.10
N CYS A 32 -22.82 0.69 25.50
CA CYS A 32 -22.02 -0.04 24.55
C CYS A 32 -21.65 0.97 23.47
N ALA A 33 -20.56 1.71 23.72
CA ALA A 33 -19.75 2.19 22.63
C ALA A 33 -19.38 0.93 21.85
N VAL A 34 -19.96 0.78 20.66
CA VAL A 34 -19.48 -0.22 19.72
C VAL A 34 -18.07 0.20 19.41
N GLU A 35 -17.10 -0.59 19.83
CA GLU A 35 -15.70 -0.32 19.55
C GLU A 35 -15.52 -0.42 18.04
N GLU A 36 -15.13 0.71 17.42
CA GLU A 36 -14.98 0.79 15.97
C GLU A 36 -13.97 -0.26 15.50
N PRO A 37 -14.31 -1.11 14.50
CA PRO A 37 -13.42 -2.19 14.06
C PRO A 37 -12.02 -1.67 13.71
N LEU A 38 -10.99 -2.39 14.16
CA LEU A 38 -9.61 -2.01 13.88
C LEU A 38 -9.40 -1.92 12.36
N THR A 39 -8.80 -0.81 11.92
CA THR A 39 -8.44 -0.60 10.52
C THR A 39 -6.93 -0.45 10.36
N PHE A 40 -6.41 -0.90 9.22
CA PHE A 40 -5.01 -0.69 8.83
C PHE A 40 -4.88 -0.53 7.32
N ILE A 41 -3.72 -0.07 6.87
CA ILE A 41 -3.44 0.24 5.46
C ILE A 41 -2.43 -0.76 4.90
N VAL A 42 -2.61 -1.18 3.65
CA VAL A 42 -1.58 -1.91 2.88
C VAL A 42 -1.22 -1.07 1.66
N ALA A 43 0.06 -0.69 1.57
CA ALA A 43 0.65 0.10 0.48
C ALA A 43 2.13 -0.27 0.37
N GLN A 44 2.63 -0.48 -0.84
CA GLN A 44 3.91 -1.14 -1.13
C GLN A 44 4.44 -0.70 -2.50
N ASP A 45 5.57 -1.25 -2.94
CA ASP A 45 6.07 -1.05 -4.31
C ASP A 45 6.18 0.44 -4.70
N GLN A 46 6.36 1.35 -3.73
CA GLN A 46 6.57 2.78 -4.02
C GLN A 46 7.98 3.07 -4.56
N ARG A 47 8.96 2.23 -4.18
CA ARG A 47 10.37 2.37 -4.59
C ARG A 47 10.86 3.83 -4.43
N TYR A 48 11.80 4.24 -5.28
CA TYR A 48 12.34 5.59 -5.40
C TYR A 48 11.32 6.75 -5.49
N LYS A 49 10.01 6.52 -5.68
CA LYS A 49 8.98 7.59 -5.66
C LYS A 49 8.75 8.21 -4.27
N ALA A 50 9.39 7.68 -3.22
CA ALA A 50 9.44 8.32 -1.91
C ALA A 50 10.53 9.39 -1.75
N GLN A 51 11.48 9.52 -2.70
CA GLN A 51 12.57 10.50 -2.64
C GLN A 51 12.09 11.94 -2.87
N GLU A 52 12.86 12.93 -2.40
CA GLU A 52 12.49 14.36 -2.34
C GLU A 52 12.04 14.94 -3.68
N GLU A 53 12.68 14.58 -4.81
CA GLU A 53 12.27 15.05 -6.14
C GLU A 53 10.87 14.54 -6.59
N TYR A 54 10.33 13.52 -5.91
CA TYR A 54 9.00 12.94 -6.12
C TYR A 54 8.00 13.34 -5.03
N HIS A 55 8.30 14.32 -4.16
CA HIS A 55 7.36 14.87 -3.17
C HIS A 55 6.29 15.78 -3.84
N ARG A 56 5.54 15.22 -4.79
CA ARG A 56 4.47 15.86 -5.57
C ARG A 56 3.21 14.98 -5.57
N PRO A 57 1.98 15.56 -5.61
CA PRO A 57 0.74 14.80 -5.49
C PRO A 57 0.59 13.66 -6.50
N GLU A 58 1.23 13.78 -7.67
CA GLU A 58 1.22 12.77 -8.72
C GLU A 58 2.08 11.53 -8.44
N PHE A 59 2.72 11.44 -7.27
CA PHE A 59 3.53 10.30 -6.84
C PHE A 59 3.07 9.71 -5.48
N PHE A 60 3.92 8.98 -4.75
CA PHE A 60 3.61 8.34 -3.46
C PHE A 60 3.07 9.32 -2.40
N MET A 61 3.45 10.60 -2.48
CA MET A 61 2.86 11.64 -1.63
C MET A 61 1.33 11.76 -1.81
N GLY A 62 0.80 11.51 -3.01
CA GLY A 62 -0.64 11.44 -3.28
C GLY A 62 -1.32 10.30 -2.55
N ALA A 63 -0.72 9.10 -2.57
CA ALA A 63 -1.23 7.94 -1.82
C ALA A 63 -1.29 8.26 -0.32
N LEU A 64 -0.21 8.79 0.26
CA LEU A 64 -0.15 9.13 1.69
C LEU A 64 -1.16 10.21 2.10
N ARG A 65 -1.41 11.20 1.23
CA ARG A 65 -2.46 12.22 1.46
C ARG A 65 -3.85 11.62 1.41
N ALA A 66 -4.15 10.75 0.45
CA ALA A 66 -5.42 10.04 0.37
C ALA A 66 -5.64 9.10 1.57
N ILE A 67 -4.60 8.36 1.97
CA ILE A 67 -4.60 7.51 3.17
C ILE A 67 -4.95 8.32 4.43
N LYS A 68 -4.40 9.53 4.56
CA LYS A 68 -4.72 10.45 5.66
C LYS A 68 -6.17 10.92 5.61
N GLU A 69 -6.69 11.24 4.43
CA GLU A 69 -8.07 11.72 4.22
C GLU A 69 -9.13 10.63 4.49
N VAL A 70 -8.92 9.41 3.99
CA VAL A 70 -9.83 8.27 4.24
C VAL A 70 -9.66 7.66 5.64
N GLY A 71 -8.71 8.18 6.43
CA GLY A 71 -8.34 7.72 7.76
C GLY A 71 -7.36 6.56 7.75
N GLN A 72 -6.13 6.84 8.16
CA GLN A 72 -4.96 5.96 8.10
C GLN A 72 -5.03 4.67 8.94
N GLY A 73 -5.98 4.57 9.88
CA GLY A 73 -6.08 3.40 10.78
C GLY A 73 -4.95 3.33 11.81
N ALA A 74 -4.70 2.13 12.34
CA ALA A 74 -3.77 1.88 13.43
C ALA A 74 -2.30 1.70 12.98
N PHE A 75 -2.07 1.21 11.76
CA PHE A 75 -0.74 0.98 11.20
C PHE A 75 -0.77 0.88 9.67
N MET A 76 0.41 1.01 9.05
CA MET A 76 0.64 0.65 7.65
C MET A 76 1.53 -0.60 7.55
N LEU A 77 1.13 -1.51 6.68
CA LEU A 77 1.89 -2.70 6.27
C LEU A 77 2.37 -2.51 4.83
N SER A 78 3.65 -2.81 4.57
CA SER A 78 4.24 -2.66 3.24
C SER A 78 4.99 -3.93 2.83
N PRO A 79 4.35 -4.85 2.08
CA PRO A 79 4.95 -6.09 1.58
C PRO A 79 6.08 -5.93 0.53
N GLY A 80 7.11 -5.12 0.80
CA GLY A 80 8.36 -5.07 0.02
C GLY A 80 8.43 -4.00 -1.07
N ASP A 81 9.65 -3.84 -1.59
CA ASP A 81 10.05 -2.96 -2.67
C ASP A 81 9.89 -1.46 -2.35
N LEU A 82 10.64 -1.07 -1.33
CA LEU A 82 10.49 0.16 -0.57
C LEU A 82 11.72 1.09 -0.70
N ASP A 83 12.74 0.69 -1.49
CA ASP A 83 14.01 1.42 -1.61
C ASP A 83 13.86 2.90 -2.01
N PRO A 84 14.79 3.76 -1.57
CA PRO A 84 15.57 3.61 -0.35
C PRO A 84 14.60 3.67 0.85
N LEU A 85 14.58 2.62 1.68
CA LEU A 85 13.61 2.41 2.76
C LEU A 85 13.50 3.62 3.71
N ARG A 86 14.60 4.36 3.87
CA ARG A 86 14.66 5.61 4.62
C ARG A 86 13.74 6.71 4.08
N ALA A 87 13.73 6.97 2.77
CA ALA A 87 12.91 8.03 2.19
C ALA A 87 11.42 7.70 2.34
N SER A 88 11.07 6.42 2.17
CA SER A 88 9.75 5.86 2.48
C SER A 88 9.37 6.15 3.94
N ARG A 89 10.27 5.88 4.91
CA ARG A 89 10.02 6.16 6.34
C ARG A 89 9.82 7.64 6.65
N GLU A 90 10.64 8.50 6.06
CA GLU A 90 10.66 9.95 6.31
C GLU A 90 9.40 10.62 5.74
N LEU A 91 8.97 10.29 4.52
CA LEU A 91 7.73 10.82 3.94
C LEU A 91 6.47 10.29 4.66
N ILE A 92 6.49 9.03 5.13
CA ILE A 92 5.43 8.49 6.01
C ILE A 92 5.38 9.28 7.33
N ALA A 93 6.54 9.62 7.94
CA ALA A 93 6.59 10.42 9.17
C ALA A 93 6.00 11.81 8.97
N GLU A 94 6.36 12.52 7.90
CA GLU A 94 5.87 13.86 7.59
C GLU A 94 4.34 13.89 7.45
N ILE A 95 3.76 12.89 6.78
CA ILE A 95 2.35 12.93 6.37
C ILE A 95 1.45 12.22 7.37
N LEU A 96 1.80 11.03 7.86
CA LEU A 96 0.95 10.23 8.75
C LEU A 96 1.33 10.39 10.23
N GLY A 97 2.52 10.93 10.53
CA GLY A 97 3.00 11.26 11.87
C GLY A 97 4.28 10.52 12.24
N GLU A 98 5.15 11.15 13.04
CA GLU A 98 6.44 10.57 13.45
C GLU A 98 6.26 9.21 14.17
N ASP A 99 5.31 9.13 15.10
CA ASP A 99 4.99 7.91 15.86
C ASP A 99 4.11 6.88 15.11
N TYR A 100 3.73 7.13 13.86
CA TYR A 100 2.80 6.26 13.14
C TYR A 100 3.42 4.88 12.84
N PRO A 101 2.83 3.75 13.30
CA PRO A 101 3.42 2.43 13.13
C PRO A 101 3.46 1.98 11.67
N TRP A 102 4.64 1.57 11.22
CA TRP A 102 4.89 1.09 9.86
C TRP A 102 5.72 -0.19 9.88
N TYR A 103 5.22 -1.21 9.19
CA TYR A 103 5.78 -2.57 9.17
C TYR A 103 6.18 -2.95 7.74
N PRO A 104 7.46 -2.77 7.38
CA PRO A 104 7.97 -3.15 6.07
C PRO A 104 8.38 -4.63 6.02
N ALA A 105 7.99 -5.33 4.95
CA ALA A 105 8.65 -6.55 4.50
C ALA A 105 9.77 -6.19 3.49
N VAL A 106 10.62 -7.15 3.17
CA VAL A 106 11.68 -7.02 2.15
C VAL A 106 11.15 -7.47 0.78
N GLY A 107 11.42 -6.71 -0.28
CA GLY A 107 11.18 -7.06 -1.68
C GLY A 107 12.46 -7.40 -2.47
N ASN A 108 12.32 -7.82 -3.72
CA ASN A 108 13.45 -8.29 -4.54
C ASN A 108 14.44 -7.17 -4.90
N HIS A 109 13.97 -5.93 -5.08
CA HIS A 109 14.85 -4.81 -5.33
C HIS A 109 15.45 -4.26 -4.02
N ASP A 110 14.79 -4.44 -2.88
CA ASP A 110 15.37 -4.07 -1.59
C ASP A 110 16.67 -4.85 -1.31
N ILE A 111 16.77 -6.12 -1.74
CA ILE A 111 18.00 -6.93 -1.61
C ILE A 111 19.07 -6.59 -2.66
N GLU A 112 18.74 -5.85 -3.73
CA GLU A 112 19.71 -5.37 -4.72
C GLU A 112 20.52 -4.16 -4.19
N ASP A 113 20.00 -3.41 -3.22
CA ASP A 113 20.71 -2.33 -2.52
C ASP A 113 21.15 -2.72 -1.09
N PRO A 114 22.47 -2.90 -0.86
CA PRO A 114 23.01 -3.11 0.48
C PRO A 114 22.70 -1.98 1.48
N GLN A 115 22.39 -0.75 1.04
CA GLN A 115 22.02 0.35 1.93
C GLN A 115 20.58 0.20 2.43
N ALA A 116 19.62 -0.14 1.55
CA ALA A 116 18.26 -0.53 1.94
C ALA A 116 18.29 -1.66 2.98
N MET A 117 18.98 -2.78 2.70
CA MET A 117 19.11 -3.89 3.68
C MET A 117 19.88 -3.52 4.95
N THR A 118 20.77 -2.52 4.91
CA THR A 118 21.35 -1.97 6.15
C THR A 118 20.27 -1.25 6.96
N TYR A 119 19.49 -0.38 6.33
CA TYR A 119 18.42 0.36 7.01
C TYR A 119 17.30 -0.55 7.54
N PHE A 120 16.91 -1.62 6.83
CA PHE A 120 15.97 -2.64 7.34
C PHE A 120 16.41 -3.19 8.71
N ARG A 121 17.68 -3.63 8.81
CA ARG A 121 18.26 -4.18 10.05
C ARG A 121 18.49 -3.13 11.13
N GLU A 122 18.63 -1.86 10.78
CA GLU A 122 18.67 -0.79 11.79
C GLU A 122 17.28 -0.38 12.27
N TYR A 123 16.26 -0.44 11.40
CA TYR A 123 14.89 -0.02 11.69
C TYR A 123 14.17 -1.00 12.63
N ASN A 124 14.37 -2.31 12.45
CA ASN A 124 13.89 -3.34 13.38
C ASN A 124 15.03 -4.02 14.16
N ARG A 125 16.04 -3.26 14.60
CA ARG A 125 17.27 -3.79 15.23
C ARG A 125 17.00 -4.84 16.33
N ASN A 126 17.77 -5.94 16.30
CA ASN A 126 17.59 -7.16 17.12
C ASN A 126 16.22 -7.86 16.96
N GLY A 127 15.48 -7.56 15.90
CA GLY A 127 14.16 -8.13 15.64
C GLY A 127 13.07 -7.71 16.62
N ASN A 128 13.26 -6.60 17.36
CA ASN A 128 12.33 -6.18 18.41
C ASN A 128 12.25 -4.65 18.64
N SER A 129 12.70 -3.85 17.67
CA SER A 129 12.68 -2.37 17.78
C SER A 129 11.39 -1.73 17.28
N LEU A 130 10.59 -2.45 16.48
CA LEU A 130 9.27 -1.99 16.05
C LEU A 130 8.22 -2.14 17.18
N PRO A 131 7.14 -1.33 17.17
CA PRO A 131 6.04 -1.50 18.12
C PRO A 131 5.40 -2.89 18.03
N HIS A 132 4.83 -3.36 19.14
CA HIS A 132 3.96 -4.55 19.19
C HIS A 132 4.53 -5.89 18.68
N ILE A 133 5.84 -6.00 18.44
CA ILE A 133 6.49 -7.25 18.04
C ILE A 133 6.29 -8.30 19.15
N VAL A 134 5.72 -9.44 18.77
CA VAL A 134 5.58 -10.63 19.63
C VAL A 134 6.65 -11.69 19.33
N ARG A 135 7.23 -11.69 18.12
CA ARG A 135 8.31 -12.60 17.75
C ARG A 135 9.30 -12.01 16.74
N SER A 136 10.59 -12.22 17.01
CA SER A 136 11.70 -11.95 16.07
C SER A 136 11.94 -13.15 15.14
N GLY A 137 12.63 -12.91 14.01
CA GLY A 137 12.88 -13.89 12.96
C GLY A 137 13.81 -15.06 13.36
N PRO A 138 14.02 -16.02 12.44
CA PRO A 138 15.00 -17.09 12.62
C PRO A 138 16.44 -16.57 12.48
N PRO A 139 17.47 -17.30 12.97
CA PRO A 139 18.87 -16.86 12.95
C PRO A 139 19.42 -16.56 11.54
N GLY A 140 19.98 -15.36 11.35
CA GLY A 140 20.36 -14.82 10.04
C GLY A 140 19.22 -14.08 9.30
N CYS A 141 18.14 -13.73 10.02
CA CYS A 141 16.94 -13.06 9.50
C CYS A 141 16.15 -12.32 10.61
N GLU A 142 16.72 -12.15 11.80
CA GLU A 142 16.04 -11.72 13.02
C GLU A 142 15.29 -10.39 12.87
N GLU A 143 15.86 -9.43 12.15
CA GLU A 143 15.26 -8.11 11.91
C GLU A 143 14.24 -8.06 10.76
N THR A 144 14.33 -8.97 9.77
CA THR A 144 13.58 -8.86 8.49
C THR A 144 12.44 -9.85 8.35
N THR A 145 12.42 -10.91 9.17
CA THR A 145 11.24 -11.73 9.45
C THR A 145 10.82 -11.46 10.90
N TYR A 146 9.53 -11.23 11.17
CA TYR A 146 9.02 -10.93 12.51
C TYR A 146 7.49 -11.03 12.55
N SER A 147 6.88 -11.07 13.73
CA SER A 147 5.43 -10.99 13.89
C SER A 147 5.01 -10.00 14.98
N PHE A 148 3.85 -9.38 14.80
CA PHE A 148 3.31 -8.36 15.70
C PHE A 148 1.80 -8.52 15.92
N GLU A 149 1.31 -8.02 17.06
CA GLU A 149 -0.11 -8.10 17.44
C GLU A 149 -0.68 -6.77 17.92
N ILE A 150 -1.76 -6.31 17.26
CA ILE A 150 -2.46 -5.06 17.59
C ILE A 150 -3.95 -5.37 17.69
N GLY A 151 -4.51 -5.21 18.90
CA GLY A 151 -5.89 -5.60 19.19
C GLY A 151 -6.11 -7.10 18.95
N ASP A 152 -7.07 -7.40 18.09
CA ASP A 152 -7.43 -8.77 17.65
C ASP A 152 -6.72 -9.22 16.36
N CYS A 153 -5.74 -8.44 15.89
CA CYS A 153 -4.92 -8.76 14.72
C CYS A 153 -3.60 -9.42 15.10
N HIS A 154 -3.19 -10.44 14.34
CA HIS A 154 -1.82 -10.95 14.29
C HIS A 154 -1.31 -10.87 12.85
N VAL A 155 -0.10 -10.36 12.65
CA VAL A 155 0.55 -10.29 11.33
C VAL A 155 1.96 -10.84 11.42
N ALA A 156 2.26 -11.90 10.65
CA ALA A 156 3.62 -12.39 10.45
C ALA A 156 4.20 -11.84 9.14
N VAL A 157 5.26 -11.05 9.24
CA VAL A 157 6.04 -10.53 8.13
C VAL A 157 7.20 -11.49 7.85
N ILE A 158 7.25 -12.03 6.64
CA ILE A 158 8.25 -13.03 6.22
C ILE A 158 9.16 -12.47 5.11
N ASN A 159 10.46 -12.60 5.29
CA ASN A 159 11.43 -12.31 4.25
C ASN A 159 11.64 -13.55 3.37
N VAL A 160 11.01 -13.54 2.19
CA VAL A 160 11.08 -14.62 1.18
C VAL A 160 12.42 -14.69 0.43
N TYR A 161 13.39 -13.82 0.77
CA TYR A 161 14.78 -13.86 0.30
C TYR A 161 15.71 -14.56 1.31
N TYR A 162 15.18 -15.10 2.42
CA TYR A 162 15.96 -15.83 3.42
C TYR A 162 16.26 -17.28 3.01
N ASN A 163 17.54 -17.69 3.12
CA ASN A 163 18.00 -19.03 2.71
C ASN A 163 18.37 -20.00 3.85
N GLY A 164 17.85 -19.78 5.06
CA GLY A 164 18.23 -20.57 6.24
C GLY A 164 19.53 -20.10 6.93
N LYS A 165 20.17 -19.03 6.41
CA LYS A 165 21.42 -18.43 6.95
C LYS A 165 21.57 -16.93 6.72
N SER A 166 20.97 -16.40 5.65
CA SER A 166 21.11 -15.01 5.21
C SER A 166 19.81 -14.53 4.59
N ASP A 167 19.42 -13.31 4.98
CA ASP A 167 18.23 -12.56 4.60
C ASP A 167 18.28 -11.92 3.19
N VAL A 168 19.36 -12.18 2.44
CA VAL A 168 19.59 -11.79 1.03
C VAL A 168 20.08 -12.99 0.21
N GLY A 169 19.57 -14.18 0.56
CA GLY A 169 20.18 -15.46 0.23
C GLY A 169 19.44 -16.35 -0.78
N THR A 170 18.18 -16.03 -1.13
CA THR A 170 17.41 -16.64 -2.22
C THR A 170 16.88 -15.55 -3.18
N ASP A 171 16.26 -15.99 -4.27
CA ASP A 171 15.59 -15.16 -5.27
C ASP A 171 14.05 -15.38 -5.26
N GLY A 172 13.48 -15.38 -4.05
CA GLY A 172 12.04 -15.56 -3.80
C GLY A 172 11.62 -17.02 -3.53
N ASP A 173 12.03 -17.60 -2.41
CA ASP A 173 11.61 -18.95 -1.98
C ASP A 173 11.33 -19.03 -0.48
N VAL A 174 10.37 -19.86 -0.09
CA VAL A 174 10.01 -20.09 1.32
C VAL A 174 10.61 -21.42 1.77
N VAL A 175 11.89 -21.33 2.13
CA VAL A 175 12.75 -22.44 2.56
C VAL A 175 12.24 -23.13 3.83
N PRO A 176 12.64 -24.39 4.11
CA PRO A 176 12.18 -25.13 5.29
C PRO A 176 12.35 -24.38 6.61
N GLU A 177 13.47 -23.69 6.80
CA GLU A 177 13.78 -22.92 8.00
C GLU A 177 12.81 -21.75 8.23
N LEU A 178 12.27 -21.16 7.14
CA LEU A 178 11.25 -20.11 7.20
C LEU A 178 9.85 -20.69 7.46
N LEU A 179 9.55 -21.87 6.91
CA LEU A 179 8.30 -22.60 7.20
C LEU A 179 8.25 -23.12 8.64
N GLU A 180 9.37 -23.57 9.19
CA GLU A 180 9.48 -24.03 10.58
C GLU A 180 9.30 -22.86 11.55
N TRP A 181 9.96 -21.72 11.30
CA TRP A 181 9.70 -20.48 12.04
C TRP A 181 8.22 -20.07 11.94
N LEU A 182 7.66 -19.97 10.74
CA LEU A 182 6.28 -19.50 10.56
C LEU A 182 5.26 -20.46 11.19
N GLU A 183 5.50 -21.78 11.17
CA GLU A 183 4.64 -22.72 11.88
C GLU A 183 4.72 -22.55 13.41
N GLU A 184 5.90 -22.30 13.96
CA GLU A 184 6.04 -21.98 15.39
C GLU A 184 5.37 -20.66 15.77
N ASP A 185 5.30 -19.69 14.87
CA ASP A 185 4.66 -18.40 15.10
C ASP A 185 3.14 -18.55 15.16
N LEU A 186 2.57 -19.15 14.11
CA LEU A 186 1.14 -19.44 13.98
C LEU A 186 0.61 -20.45 15.03
N LYS A 187 1.48 -21.23 15.69
CA LYS A 187 1.14 -22.07 16.85
C LYS A 187 0.92 -21.29 18.15
N ASN A 188 1.48 -20.08 18.29
CA ASN A 188 1.58 -19.35 19.56
C ASN A 188 0.64 -18.13 19.63
N THR A 189 -0.12 -17.83 18.59
CA THR A 189 -1.18 -16.81 18.60
C THR A 189 -2.57 -17.43 18.74
N ASP A 190 -3.49 -16.73 19.41
CA ASP A 190 -4.92 -17.06 19.51
C ASP A 190 -5.83 -16.00 18.85
N LYS A 191 -5.23 -15.04 18.12
CA LYS A 191 -5.94 -13.92 17.49
C LYS A 191 -6.92 -14.38 16.40
N PRO A 192 -8.13 -13.78 16.32
CA PRO A 192 -9.12 -14.16 15.31
C PRO A 192 -8.82 -13.62 13.90
N PHE A 193 -7.94 -12.61 13.77
CA PHE A 193 -7.56 -12.03 12.48
C PHE A 193 -6.07 -12.22 12.21
N ILE A 194 -5.70 -13.38 11.67
CA ILE A 194 -4.31 -13.74 11.36
C ILE A 194 -4.03 -13.47 9.88
N PHE A 195 -2.96 -12.73 9.58
CA PHE A 195 -2.45 -12.49 8.22
C PHE A 195 -0.96 -12.81 8.13
N VAL A 196 -0.49 -13.04 6.90
CA VAL A 196 0.94 -13.12 6.57
C VAL A 196 1.28 -12.09 5.50
N ALA A 197 2.50 -11.56 5.49
CA ALA A 197 2.97 -10.58 4.53
C ALA A 197 4.38 -10.92 4.03
N GLY A 198 4.59 -10.94 2.73
CA GLY A 198 5.89 -11.16 2.09
C GLY A 198 5.78 -10.86 0.59
N HIS A 199 6.85 -10.37 -0.02
CA HIS A 199 6.76 -9.69 -1.32
C HIS A 199 6.26 -10.58 -2.46
N GLU A 200 6.82 -11.78 -2.62
CA GLU A 200 6.50 -12.65 -3.75
C GLU A 200 5.09 -13.28 -3.65
N PRO A 201 4.25 -13.17 -4.69
CA PRO A 201 2.95 -13.85 -4.76
C PRO A 201 3.08 -15.39 -4.80
N LEU A 202 2.08 -16.11 -4.28
CA LEU A 202 1.99 -17.58 -4.45
C LEU A 202 1.83 -17.97 -5.93
N VAL A 203 1.08 -17.16 -6.68
CA VAL A 203 1.00 -17.09 -8.16
C VAL A 203 0.58 -15.66 -8.50
N ALA A 204 1.32 -14.92 -9.34
CA ALA A 204 0.90 -13.56 -9.69
C ALA A 204 -0.41 -13.54 -10.48
N GLN A 205 -1.30 -12.59 -10.16
CA GLN A 205 -2.62 -12.47 -10.75
C GLN A 205 -2.70 -11.25 -11.70
N PRO A 206 -3.65 -11.21 -12.65
CA PRO A 206 -3.93 -10.02 -13.44
C PRO A 206 -4.44 -8.86 -12.57
N ASP A 207 -4.09 -7.62 -12.94
CA ASP A 207 -4.64 -6.41 -12.31
C ASP A 207 -6.17 -6.29 -12.48
N LEU A 208 -6.86 -5.84 -11.43
CA LEU A 208 -8.32 -5.70 -11.34
C LEU A 208 -8.97 -4.82 -12.43
N ASP A 209 -8.27 -3.82 -12.97
CA ASP A 209 -8.85 -2.82 -13.87
C ASP A 209 -8.45 -3.04 -15.34
N ASN A 210 -7.19 -3.42 -15.62
CA ASN A 210 -6.68 -3.57 -16.99
C ASN A 210 -6.30 -5.02 -17.38
N GLY A 211 -6.29 -5.96 -16.44
CA GLY A 211 -5.95 -7.36 -16.70
C GLY A 211 -4.47 -7.61 -17.03
N ARG A 212 -3.57 -6.64 -16.81
CA ARG A 212 -2.13 -6.82 -16.99
C ARG A 212 -1.62 -7.87 -16.00
N ALA A 213 -1.06 -8.95 -16.52
CA ALA A 213 -0.32 -9.94 -15.74
C ALA A 213 1.19 -9.69 -15.90
N ARG A 214 1.91 -9.69 -14.78
CA ARG A 214 3.39 -9.70 -14.71
C ARG A 214 3.80 -10.80 -13.73
N HIS A 215 5.07 -11.19 -13.81
CA HIS A 215 5.73 -12.10 -12.85
C HIS A 215 5.01 -13.43 -12.59
N GLN A 216 4.68 -14.15 -13.68
CA GLN A 216 4.11 -15.49 -13.62
C GLN A 216 5.19 -16.53 -13.98
N GLY A 217 5.52 -17.42 -13.03
CA GLY A 217 6.54 -18.45 -13.16
C GLY A 217 7.94 -18.07 -12.64
N ASP A 218 8.13 -16.83 -12.19
CA ASP A 218 9.37 -16.28 -11.62
C ASP A 218 9.28 -15.92 -10.12
N SER A 219 8.07 -15.75 -9.56
CA SER A 219 7.78 -15.61 -8.11
C SER A 219 7.71 -16.97 -7.40
N LEU A 220 6.99 -17.11 -6.26
CA LEU A 220 6.96 -18.37 -5.49
C LEU A 220 6.45 -19.59 -6.31
N ASP A 221 5.73 -19.38 -7.41
CA ASP A 221 5.27 -20.46 -8.30
C ASP A 221 6.42 -21.16 -9.05
N LYS A 222 7.54 -20.47 -9.32
CA LYS A 222 8.86 -21.04 -9.66
C LYS A 222 9.26 -22.17 -8.70
N TYR A 223 9.00 -21.96 -7.42
CA TYR A 223 9.27 -22.89 -6.32
C TYR A 223 8.00 -23.61 -5.83
N PHE A 224 7.12 -24.01 -6.76
CA PHE A 224 5.77 -24.57 -6.51
C PHE A 224 5.64 -25.58 -5.34
N ARG A 225 6.68 -26.37 -5.05
CA ARG A 225 6.68 -27.31 -3.90
C ARG A 225 6.72 -26.61 -2.55
N ASN A 226 7.46 -25.51 -2.43
CA ASN A 226 7.56 -24.71 -1.22
C ASN A 226 6.36 -23.76 -1.10
N ALA A 227 5.93 -23.13 -2.19
CA ALA A 227 4.65 -22.40 -2.25
C ALA A 227 3.45 -23.26 -1.84
N TYR A 228 3.41 -24.53 -2.26
CA TYR A 228 2.41 -25.49 -1.80
C TYR A 228 2.47 -25.74 -0.28
N LYS A 229 3.67 -25.98 0.28
CA LYS A 229 3.84 -26.15 1.74
C LYS A 229 3.37 -24.91 2.50
N LEU A 230 3.76 -23.71 2.05
CA LEU A 230 3.33 -22.45 2.63
C LEU A 230 1.80 -22.36 2.62
N ARG A 231 1.15 -22.53 1.47
CA ARG A 231 -0.31 -22.46 1.38
C ARG A 231 -1.01 -23.46 2.32
N GLU A 232 -0.56 -24.71 2.39
CA GLU A 232 -1.15 -25.70 3.30
C GLU A 232 -0.86 -25.40 4.78
N LEU A 233 0.29 -24.79 5.10
CA LEU A 233 0.60 -24.27 6.44
C LEU A 233 -0.34 -23.11 6.82
N LEU A 234 -0.49 -22.10 5.95
CA LEU A 234 -1.38 -20.96 6.19
C LEU A 234 -2.83 -21.42 6.39
N LYS A 235 -3.30 -22.37 5.57
CA LYS A 235 -4.62 -23.00 5.72
C LYS A 235 -4.78 -23.77 7.03
N LYS A 236 -3.75 -24.51 7.47
CA LYS A 236 -3.76 -25.29 8.73
C LYS A 236 -4.01 -24.42 9.96
N TYR A 237 -3.54 -23.16 9.94
CA TYR A 237 -3.69 -22.20 11.03
C TYR A 237 -4.78 -21.14 10.77
N ASN A 238 -5.65 -21.35 9.77
CA ASN A 238 -6.77 -20.47 9.43
C ASN A 238 -6.37 -19.00 9.12
N VAL A 239 -5.17 -18.80 8.54
CA VAL A 239 -4.71 -17.48 8.10
C VAL A 239 -5.72 -16.90 7.10
N ARG A 240 -6.23 -15.69 7.37
CA ARG A 240 -7.28 -15.04 6.58
C ARG A 240 -6.79 -14.74 5.16
N GLY A 241 -5.54 -14.33 5.00
CA GLY A 241 -4.91 -14.12 3.70
C GLY A 241 -3.43 -13.76 3.79
N ILE A 242 -2.78 -13.76 2.63
CA ILE A 242 -1.39 -13.33 2.44
C ILE A 242 -1.32 -12.02 1.62
N PHE A 243 -0.65 -11.01 2.17
CA PHE A 243 -0.33 -9.76 1.49
C PHE A 243 1.02 -9.88 0.75
N ASN A 244 1.08 -9.37 -0.48
CA ASN A 244 2.16 -9.55 -1.45
C ASN A 244 2.18 -8.38 -2.45
N GLY A 245 3.26 -8.22 -3.20
CA GLY A 245 3.44 -7.21 -4.25
C GLY A 245 4.07 -7.83 -5.49
N HIS A 246 5.17 -7.24 -5.98
CA HIS A 246 6.00 -7.73 -7.09
C HIS A 246 5.35 -7.68 -8.49
N SER A 247 4.05 -7.96 -8.61
CA SER A 247 3.33 -7.89 -9.88
C SER A 247 3.15 -6.45 -10.40
N HIS A 248 3.28 -5.45 -9.49
CA HIS A 248 2.87 -4.06 -9.67
C HIS A 248 1.39 -3.88 -10.08
N GLY A 249 0.53 -4.90 -9.96
CA GLY A 249 -0.89 -4.86 -10.30
C GLY A 249 -1.75 -5.22 -9.09
N SER A 250 -2.83 -4.48 -8.86
CA SER A 250 -3.68 -4.79 -7.69
C SER A 250 -4.59 -5.98 -7.97
N SER A 251 -4.63 -6.95 -7.06
CA SER A 251 -5.46 -8.15 -7.18
C SER A 251 -5.95 -8.69 -5.83
N ILE A 252 -7.13 -9.29 -5.82
CA ILE A 252 -7.70 -10.00 -4.65
C ILE A 252 -8.26 -11.32 -5.15
N ALA A 253 -7.63 -12.44 -4.79
CA ALA A 253 -7.89 -13.75 -5.39
C ALA A 253 -7.96 -14.90 -4.37
N TRP A 254 -8.87 -15.85 -4.59
CA TRP A 254 -8.98 -17.07 -3.78
C TRP A 254 -8.11 -18.20 -4.36
N VAL A 255 -6.84 -18.20 -4.00
CA VAL A 255 -5.82 -19.11 -4.54
C VAL A 255 -5.85 -20.45 -3.78
N ASN A 256 -6.67 -21.39 -4.28
CA ASN A 256 -6.71 -22.80 -3.81
C ASN A 256 -7.00 -22.99 -2.31
N GLY A 257 -7.87 -22.15 -1.74
CA GLY A 257 -8.29 -22.24 -0.34
C GLY A 257 -7.68 -21.20 0.61
N LEU A 258 -7.08 -20.14 0.07
CA LEU A 258 -6.48 -19.02 0.80
C LEU A 258 -6.70 -17.73 0.00
N TRP A 259 -6.90 -16.59 0.67
CA TRP A 259 -6.89 -15.29 -0.02
C TRP A 259 -5.46 -14.80 -0.26
N GLN A 260 -5.13 -14.48 -1.52
CA GLN A 260 -3.94 -13.72 -1.90
C GLN A 260 -4.36 -12.29 -2.23
N LEU A 261 -3.63 -11.32 -1.68
CA LEU A 261 -4.02 -9.91 -1.63
C LEU A 261 -2.84 -9.04 -2.09
N ASP A 262 -2.87 -8.55 -3.33
CA ASP A 262 -1.85 -7.67 -3.91
C ASP A 262 -2.38 -6.23 -3.98
N ALA A 263 -1.73 -5.32 -3.25
CA ALA A 263 -2.10 -3.91 -3.23
C ALA A 263 -1.66 -3.16 -4.50
N GLY A 264 -0.94 -3.80 -5.43
CA GLY A 264 -0.28 -3.13 -6.55
C GLY A 264 0.81 -2.18 -6.08
N HIS A 265 1.15 -1.18 -6.88
CA HIS A 265 2.14 -0.16 -6.52
C HIS A 265 1.52 1.07 -5.86
N ALA A 266 2.27 1.70 -4.96
CA ALA A 266 1.94 3.01 -4.38
C ALA A 266 2.67 4.20 -5.06
N TYR A 267 3.22 4.02 -6.28
CA TYR A 267 3.98 5.04 -7.02
C TYR A 267 3.33 6.42 -7.20
N GLY A 268 2.00 6.49 -7.28
CA GLY A 268 1.33 7.41 -8.22
C GLY A 268 1.68 7.04 -9.66
N LEU A 269 2.16 8.01 -10.45
CA LEU A 269 2.59 7.82 -11.84
C LEU A 269 3.67 6.73 -12.01
N GLU A 270 3.26 5.55 -12.51
CA GLU A 270 4.14 4.44 -12.91
C GLU A 270 5.11 4.85 -14.04
N ARG A 271 4.65 5.71 -14.97
CA ARG A 271 5.40 6.24 -16.12
C ARG A 271 5.02 7.71 -16.33
N LYS A 272 5.96 8.55 -16.77
CA LYS A 272 5.65 9.96 -17.10
C LYS A 272 4.77 10.01 -18.37
N THR A 273 3.55 10.55 -18.24
CA THR A 273 2.61 10.69 -19.35
C THR A 273 3.06 11.76 -20.36
N PRO A 274 2.49 11.80 -21.58
CA PRO A 274 2.82 12.84 -22.56
C PRO A 274 2.55 14.27 -22.04
N GLU A 275 1.43 14.49 -21.33
CA GLU A 275 1.11 15.78 -20.71
C GLU A 275 2.11 16.11 -19.60
N TYR A 276 2.50 15.13 -18.76
CA TYR A 276 3.52 15.34 -17.73
C TYR A 276 4.87 15.77 -18.32
N VAL A 277 5.36 15.07 -19.36
CA VAL A 277 6.64 15.40 -20.02
C VAL A 277 6.59 16.78 -20.69
N PHE A 278 5.48 17.12 -21.36
CA PHE A 278 5.28 18.45 -21.95
C PHE A 278 5.24 19.56 -20.89
N ARG A 279 4.55 19.31 -19.76
CA ARG A 279 4.36 20.26 -18.66
C ARG A 279 5.68 20.58 -17.94
N GLU A 280 6.46 19.57 -17.58
CA GLU A 280 7.78 19.76 -16.93
C GLU A 280 8.76 20.50 -17.87
N ALA A 281 8.78 20.13 -19.16
CA ALA A 281 9.59 20.82 -20.17
C ALA A 281 9.18 22.29 -20.33
N SER A 282 7.88 22.58 -20.38
CA SER A 282 7.36 23.95 -20.42
C SER A 282 7.74 24.75 -19.17
N GLN A 283 7.71 24.14 -17.98
CA GLN A 283 8.16 24.77 -16.74
C GLN A 283 9.66 25.07 -16.75
N TYR A 284 10.48 24.16 -17.27
CA TYR A 284 11.93 24.37 -17.44
C TYR A 284 12.20 25.55 -18.38
N LEU A 285 11.60 25.56 -19.57
CA LEU A 285 11.72 26.65 -20.54
C LEU A 285 11.31 28.00 -19.92
N ASN A 286 10.16 28.08 -19.25
CA ASN A 286 9.69 29.29 -18.58
C ASN A 286 10.65 29.76 -17.46
N LYS A 287 11.30 28.84 -16.73
CA LYS A 287 12.29 29.14 -15.69
C LYS A 287 13.61 29.67 -16.25
N HIS A 288 13.93 29.34 -17.50
CA HIS A 288 15.22 29.64 -18.14
C HIS A 288 15.12 30.59 -19.36
N ASP A 289 13.95 31.19 -19.62
CA ASP A 289 13.70 32.17 -20.70
C ASP A 289 14.70 33.35 -20.72
N SER A 290 15.12 33.83 -19.55
CA SER A 290 16.11 34.91 -19.41
C SER A 290 17.56 34.52 -19.71
N SER A 291 17.84 33.26 -20.07
CA SER A 291 19.20 32.77 -20.36
C SER A 291 19.78 33.23 -21.70
N GLY A 292 18.92 33.66 -22.64
CA GLY A 292 19.31 34.00 -24.01
C GLY A 292 19.55 32.79 -24.93
N LYS A 293 19.31 31.56 -24.45
CA LYS A 293 19.26 30.34 -25.28
C LYS A 293 17.98 30.28 -26.12
N SER A 294 18.03 29.56 -27.22
CA SER A 294 16.85 29.21 -28.01
C SER A 294 15.99 28.13 -27.35
N GLU A 295 14.74 27.98 -27.81
CA GLU A 295 13.84 26.92 -27.31
C GLU A 295 14.42 25.51 -27.51
N GLU A 296 15.18 25.27 -28.58
CA GLU A 296 15.81 23.96 -28.84
C GLU A 296 16.97 23.68 -27.88
N GLU A 297 17.82 24.68 -27.59
CA GLU A 297 18.91 24.54 -26.61
C GLU A 297 18.39 24.35 -25.18
N LEU A 298 17.26 24.96 -24.82
CA LEU A 298 16.61 24.75 -23.52
C LEU A 298 15.93 23.38 -23.41
N LEU A 299 15.42 22.83 -24.51
CA LEU A 299 14.92 21.45 -24.57
C LEU A 299 16.06 20.44 -24.50
N GLU A 300 17.22 20.73 -25.09
CA GLU A 300 18.44 19.91 -24.94
C GLU A 300 18.97 19.93 -23.50
N ASP A 301 19.08 21.11 -22.87
CA ASP A 301 19.43 21.24 -21.45
C ASP A 301 18.49 20.40 -20.57
N TYR A 302 17.17 20.55 -20.74
CA TYR A 302 16.16 19.81 -19.99
C TYR A 302 16.29 18.29 -20.20
N PHE A 303 16.43 17.84 -21.45
CA PHE A 303 16.48 16.42 -21.82
C PHE A 303 17.62 15.68 -21.11
N TYR A 304 18.80 16.29 -21.02
CA TYR A 304 19.92 15.71 -20.28
C TYR A 304 19.83 15.94 -18.75
N ALA A 305 19.17 17.00 -18.29
CA ALA A 305 19.02 17.29 -16.86
C ALA A 305 18.06 16.34 -16.12
N VAL A 306 17.03 15.78 -16.78
CA VAL A 306 15.98 14.95 -16.12
C VAL A 306 16.11 13.44 -16.34
N TYR A 307 17.31 12.99 -16.73
CA TYR A 307 17.65 11.62 -17.14
C TYR A 307 16.87 11.12 -18.39
N PRO A 308 17.50 11.05 -19.57
CA PRO A 308 16.84 10.75 -20.86
C PRO A 308 15.91 9.53 -20.90
N TYR A 309 16.15 8.50 -20.08
CA TYR A 309 15.41 7.23 -20.07
C TYR A 309 13.90 7.39 -19.96
N ASP A 310 13.40 8.27 -19.07
CA ASP A 310 11.95 8.47 -18.93
C ASP A 310 11.35 9.15 -20.16
N ILE A 311 12.04 10.12 -20.76
CA ILE A 311 11.56 10.79 -21.97
C ILE A 311 11.52 9.79 -23.14
N LYS A 312 12.55 8.95 -23.29
CA LYS A 312 12.56 7.86 -24.29
C LYS A 312 11.37 6.92 -24.09
N LYS A 313 11.06 6.55 -22.84
CA LYS A 313 9.94 5.69 -22.48
C LYS A 313 8.60 6.31 -22.90
N THR A 314 8.36 7.59 -22.62
CA THR A 314 7.17 8.31 -23.09
C THR A 314 7.12 8.35 -24.62
N LEU A 315 8.23 8.70 -25.29
CA LEU A 315 8.31 8.75 -26.77
C LEU A 315 7.96 7.40 -27.42
N TYR A 316 8.47 6.29 -26.88
CA TYR A 316 8.21 4.93 -27.35
C TYR A 316 6.73 4.57 -27.26
N TYR A 317 6.10 4.82 -26.11
CA TYR A 317 4.66 4.56 -25.95
C TYR A 317 3.78 5.50 -26.78
N THR A 318 4.27 6.70 -27.17
CA THR A 318 3.61 7.58 -28.17
C THR A 318 3.89 7.20 -29.64
N ASP A 319 4.57 6.09 -29.91
CA ASP A 319 5.02 5.61 -31.25
C ASP A 319 6.01 6.53 -32.00
N LEU A 320 6.68 7.45 -31.30
CA LEU A 320 7.55 8.45 -31.94
C LEU A 320 8.98 7.97 -32.21
N THR A 321 9.35 6.78 -31.75
CA THR A 321 10.72 6.22 -31.90
C THR A 321 10.94 5.43 -33.19
N GLY A 322 9.93 5.35 -34.07
CA GLY A 322 9.99 4.54 -35.29
C GLY A 322 10.11 3.04 -35.04
N GLY A 323 9.59 2.56 -33.90
CA GLY A 323 9.67 1.17 -33.46
C GLY A 323 10.98 0.76 -32.77
N VAL A 324 11.95 1.67 -32.60
CA VAL A 324 13.14 1.42 -31.77
C VAL A 324 12.74 1.44 -30.31
N ASP A 325 13.13 0.42 -29.55
CA ASP A 325 12.83 0.33 -28.11
C ASP A 325 13.53 1.44 -27.31
N TYR A 326 12.91 1.91 -26.23
CA TYR A 326 13.45 3.00 -25.41
C TYR A 326 14.72 2.62 -24.63
N HIS A 327 14.98 1.32 -24.42
CA HIS A 327 16.25 0.82 -23.91
C HIS A 327 17.39 0.96 -24.93
N ASP A 328 17.14 0.62 -26.21
CA ASP A 328 18.13 0.65 -27.30
C ASP A 328 18.27 2.04 -27.95
N LEU A 329 17.29 2.92 -27.77
CA LEU A 329 17.26 4.24 -28.38
C LEU A 329 18.36 5.14 -27.81
N ALA A 330 19.36 5.45 -28.63
CA ALA A 330 20.42 6.39 -28.27
C ALA A 330 19.90 7.81 -27.99
N ASP A 331 20.61 8.58 -27.15
CA ASP A 331 20.19 9.90 -26.70
C ASP A 331 20.02 10.91 -27.85
N LYS A 332 20.91 10.88 -28.85
CA LYS A 332 20.88 11.83 -29.97
C LYS A 332 19.61 11.74 -30.85
N PRO A 333 19.15 10.57 -31.32
CA PRO A 333 17.85 10.46 -31.98
C PRO A 333 16.69 10.73 -31.01
N ALA A 334 16.76 10.28 -29.75
CA ALA A 334 15.72 10.55 -28.75
C ALA A 334 15.49 12.06 -28.51
N LEU A 335 16.56 12.86 -28.40
CA LEU A 335 16.50 14.31 -28.29
C LEU A 335 15.79 14.95 -29.49
N LYS A 336 16.07 14.48 -30.71
CA LYS A 336 15.36 14.96 -31.91
C LYS A 336 13.86 14.65 -31.81
N TYR A 337 13.50 13.42 -31.47
CA TYR A 337 12.09 13.01 -31.30
C TYR A 337 11.42 13.80 -30.17
N PHE A 338 12.13 14.14 -29.09
CA PHE A 338 11.63 14.97 -28.00
C PHE A 338 11.36 16.42 -28.41
N ILE A 339 12.26 17.06 -29.17
CA ILE A 339 12.04 18.42 -29.69
C ILE A 339 10.86 18.45 -30.67
N GLU A 340 10.73 17.42 -31.52
CA GLU A 340 9.61 17.29 -32.45
C GLU A 340 8.28 17.03 -31.72
N PHE A 341 8.27 16.12 -30.74
CA PHE A 341 7.17 15.88 -29.81
C PHE A 341 6.71 17.18 -29.13
N TYR A 342 7.62 17.91 -28.49
CA TYR A 342 7.28 19.12 -27.74
C TYR A 342 6.63 20.18 -28.64
N LYS A 343 7.17 20.42 -29.83
CA LYS A 343 6.61 21.37 -30.80
C LYS A 343 5.23 20.94 -31.30
N ASN A 344 5.02 19.65 -31.55
CA ASN A 344 3.72 19.13 -31.96
C ASN A 344 2.70 19.23 -30.82
N TYR A 345 3.07 18.82 -29.60
CA TYR A 345 2.24 18.89 -28.41
C TYR A 345 1.80 20.33 -28.07
N LYS A 346 2.72 21.28 -28.22
CA LYS A 346 2.51 22.72 -28.00
C LYS A 346 1.51 23.32 -28.97
N ASN A 347 1.60 22.99 -30.26
CA ASN A 347 0.94 23.73 -31.34
C ASN A 347 -0.24 23.00 -32.02
N ASP A 348 -0.34 21.67 -31.92
CA ASP A 348 -1.37 20.86 -32.57
C ASP A 348 -2.18 20.02 -31.56
N LEU A 349 -3.46 20.35 -31.41
CA LEU A 349 -4.38 19.67 -30.51
C LEU A 349 -4.75 18.25 -30.98
N GLN A 350 -4.76 17.97 -32.30
CA GLN A 350 -5.07 16.65 -32.81
C GLN A 350 -3.89 15.68 -32.59
N LEU A 351 -2.66 16.15 -32.84
CA LEU A 351 -1.46 15.39 -32.49
C LEU A 351 -1.37 15.17 -30.97
N ARG A 352 -1.64 16.20 -30.15
CA ARG A 352 -1.71 16.06 -28.68
C ARG A 352 -2.65 14.94 -28.24
N MET A 353 -3.90 14.96 -28.70
CA MET A 353 -4.89 13.95 -28.35
C MET A 353 -4.52 12.55 -28.88
N SER A 354 -3.82 12.48 -30.03
CA SER A 354 -3.31 11.20 -30.54
C SER A 354 -2.15 10.65 -29.70
N TYR A 355 -1.24 11.50 -29.23
CA TYR A 355 -0.13 11.08 -28.36
C TYR A 355 -0.65 10.57 -27.01
N ILE A 356 -1.64 11.24 -26.41
CA ILE A 356 -2.30 10.76 -25.19
C ILE A 356 -2.91 9.37 -25.44
N ARG A 357 -3.83 9.27 -26.41
CA ARG A 357 -4.52 8.00 -26.69
C ARG A 357 -3.56 6.85 -27.00
N THR A 358 -2.54 7.07 -27.84
CA THR A 358 -1.59 6.01 -28.21
C THR A 358 -0.65 5.63 -27.06
N PHE A 359 -0.34 6.54 -26.14
CA PHE A 359 0.33 6.21 -24.88
C PHE A 359 -0.58 5.37 -23.98
N ASP A 360 -1.84 5.75 -23.81
CA ASP A 360 -2.83 5.00 -23.00
C ASP A 360 -3.06 3.59 -23.57
N GLU A 361 -3.14 3.45 -24.91
CA GLU A 361 -3.31 2.20 -25.66
C GLU A 361 -2.09 1.26 -25.61
N ARG A 362 -0.90 1.73 -25.20
CA ARG A 362 0.37 0.97 -25.30
C ARG A 362 1.20 0.87 -24.03
N SER A 363 0.95 1.73 -23.04
CA SER A 363 1.79 1.83 -21.84
C SER A 363 1.41 0.83 -20.74
N ASP A 364 0.29 0.13 -20.88
CA ASP A 364 -0.31 -0.81 -19.91
C ASP A 364 -0.19 -0.31 -18.46
N GLN A 365 -0.45 0.98 -18.24
CA GLN A 365 -0.32 1.58 -16.91
C GLN A 365 -1.31 0.96 -15.93
N THR A 366 -0.78 0.52 -14.80
CA THR A 366 -1.57 0.17 -13.62
C THR A 366 -1.86 1.41 -12.80
N ARG A 367 -3.03 1.43 -12.17
CA ARG A 367 -3.40 2.50 -11.23
C ARG A 367 -2.67 2.29 -9.93
N SER A 368 -2.08 3.36 -9.41
CA SER A 368 -1.48 3.34 -8.09
C SER A 368 -2.56 3.13 -7.05
N THR A 369 -2.30 2.26 -6.08
CA THR A 369 -3.34 1.64 -5.27
C THR A 369 -2.89 1.47 -3.82
N PHE A 370 -3.84 1.56 -2.90
CA PHE A 370 -3.69 1.09 -1.53
C PHE A 370 -4.97 0.41 -1.05
N PHE A 371 -4.83 -0.50 -0.09
CA PHE A 371 -5.96 -1.11 0.60
C PHE A 371 -6.17 -0.47 1.97
N LYS A 372 -7.44 -0.27 2.35
CA LYS A 372 -7.84 -0.08 3.74
C LYS A 372 -8.57 -1.34 4.21
N VAL A 373 -7.95 -2.07 5.13
CA VAL A 373 -8.49 -3.30 5.71
C VAL A 373 -9.27 -2.94 6.98
N THR A 374 -10.44 -3.54 7.17
CA THR A 374 -11.31 -3.36 8.35
C THR A 374 -11.59 -4.71 9.00
N LEU A 375 -11.21 -4.87 10.26
CA LEU A 375 -11.33 -6.11 11.03
C LEU A 375 -12.73 -6.30 11.63
N GLU A 376 -13.71 -6.30 10.74
CA GLU A 376 -15.04 -6.85 10.98
C GLU A 376 -15.12 -8.30 10.45
N ASN A 377 -16.28 -8.97 10.56
CA ASN A 377 -16.41 -10.36 10.15
C ASN A 377 -17.67 -10.53 9.26
N PRO A 378 -17.54 -10.81 7.94
CA PRO A 378 -16.29 -11.01 7.17
C PRO A 378 -15.39 -9.77 7.11
N VAL A 379 -14.08 -9.96 6.94
CA VAL A 379 -13.10 -8.85 6.88
C VAL A 379 -13.33 -8.03 5.62
N ARG A 380 -13.51 -6.71 5.75
CA ARG A 380 -13.68 -5.82 4.61
C ARG A 380 -12.34 -5.27 4.12
N ILE A 381 -12.15 -5.24 2.80
CA ILE A 381 -11.02 -4.58 2.15
C ILE A 381 -11.56 -3.56 1.16
N ASP A 382 -11.34 -2.29 1.46
CA ASP A 382 -11.68 -1.16 0.60
C ASP A 382 -10.45 -0.79 -0.25
N VAL A 383 -10.60 -0.85 -1.59
CA VAL A 383 -9.53 -0.69 -2.57
C VAL A 383 -9.58 0.72 -3.16
N TYR A 384 -8.58 1.54 -2.81
CA TYR A 384 -8.46 2.91 -3.28
C TYR A 384 -7.43 2.99 -4.41
N ARG A 385 -7.83 3.44 -5.59
CA ARG A 385 -6.95 3.56 -6.77
C ARG A 385 -6.95 5.00 -7.31
N ASP A 386 -5.82 5.44 -7.84
CA ASP A 386 -5.73 6.68 -8.62
C ASP A 386 -6.32 6.51 -10.05
N ASP A 387 -6.17 7.53 -10.88
CA ASP A 387 -6.59 7.54 -12.29
C ASP A 387 -5.49 7.08 -13.27
N ALA A 388 -4.39 6.51 -12.76
CA ALA A 388 -3.12 6.20 -13.46
C ALA A 388 -2.33 7.40 -14.01
N ILE A 389 -2.89 8.62 -13.96
CA ILE A 389 -2.23 9.85 -14.44
C ILE A 389 -1.78 10.78 -13.29
N GLY A 390 -1.80 10.28 -12.05
CA GLY A 390 -1.35 10.99 -10.84
C GLY A 390 -2.41 11.88 -10.19
N GLY A 391 -3.69 11.63 -10.44
CA GLY A 391 -4.81 12.36 -9.84
C GLY A 391 -5.27 11.82 -8.48
N GLU A 392 -6.56 12.02 -8.20
CA GLU A 392 -7.18 11.69 -6.92
C GLU A 392 -7.44 10.20 -6.75
N TYR A 393 -7.04 9.62 -5.60
CA TYR A 393 -7.38 8.26 -5.22
C TYR A 393 -8.85 8.16 -4.83
N LYS A 394 -9.56 7.17 -5.37
CA LYS A 394 -11.00 6.94 -5.13
C LYS A 394 -11.25 5.48 -4.77
N LEU A 395 -12.27 5.24 -3.94
CA LEU A 395 -12.73 3.89 -3.63
C LEU A 395 -13.31 3.26 -4.91
N MET A 396 -12.60 2.30 -5.47
CA MET A 396 -12.98 1.61 -6.72
C MET A 396 -13.74 0.32 -6.44
N HIS A 397 -13.30 -0.45 -5.44
CA HIS A 397 -13.82 -1.78 -5.13
C HIS A 397 -13.89 -2.00 -3.61
N THR A 398 -14.86 -2.77 -3.13
CA THR A 398 -14.91 -3.26 -1.74
C THR A 398 -15.10 -4.77 -1.77
N PHE A 399 -14.21 -5.49 -1.09
CA PHE A 399 -14.23 -6.95 -0.98
C PHE A 399 -14.50 -7.38 0.46
N TYR A 400 -15.03 -8.59 0.63
CA TYR A 400 -15.29 -9.21 1.93
C TYR A 400 -14.67 -10.61 1.98
N LEU A 401 -13.74 -10.82 2.90
CA LEU A 401 -13.07 -12.11 3.10
C LEU A 401 -13.82 -12.91 4.16
N ASN A 402 -14.44 -14.02 3.73
CA ASN A 402 -15.10 -15.00 4.59
C ASN A 402 -14.12 -15.83 5.42
#